data_AF-A0A0F8NG36-F1
#
_entry.id   AF-A0A0F8NG36-F1
#
_cell.length_a   1.000
_cell.length_b   1.000
_cell.length_c   1.000
_cell.angle_alpha   90.00
_cell.angle_beta   90.00
_cell.angle_gamma   90.00
#
_symmetry.space_group_name_H-M   'P 1'
#
loop_
_entity.id
_entity.type
_entity.pdbx_description
1 polymer ?
#
loop_
_entity_poly.entity_id
_entity_poly.type
_entity_poly.pdbx_seq_one_letter_code
_entity_poly.pdbx_strand_id
1 'polypeptide(L)'
;MANWVCVDFSSLYEPVRQFGGGAYFLLEDGFVRNPNYCSVPELRLLEPERAELFGLSKGEDMYSLIEDLQVLRFLKEPQINFRRF
;
A
#
# COMPACT_ATOMS: atom_id res chain seq x y z
N MET A 1 -0.87 -5.21 -15.18
CA MET A 1 -0.92 -4.83 -13.75
C MET A 1 -2.23 -4.14 -13.52
N ALA A 2 -3.03 -4.59 -12.56
CA ALA A 2 -4.33 -4.02 -12.25
C ALA A 2 -4.35 -3.68 -10.76
N ASN A 3 -4.77 -2.45 -10.43
CA ASN A 3 -4.84 -1.96 -9.06
C ASN A 3 -6.26 -1.42 -8.86
N TRP A 4 -6.88 -1.72 -7.71
CA TRP A 4 -8.05 -0.95 -7.28
C TRP A 4 -7.58 0.38 -6.71
N VAL A 5 -8.20 1.46 -7.15
CA VAL A 5 -8.00 2.79 -6.59
C VAL A 5 -9.37 3.41 -6.35
N CYS A 6 -9.49 4.20 -5.29
CA CYS A 6 -10.70 4.97 -5.06
C CYS A 6 -10.89 5.98 -6.20
N VAL A 7 -12.14 6.30 -6.55
CA VAL A 7 -12.43 7.32 -7.58
C VAL A 7 -11.84 8.69 -7.24
N ASP A 8 -11.75 9.00 -5.95
CA ASP A 8 -11.19 10.27 -5.44
C ASP A 8 -9.65 10.22 -5.31
N PHE A 9 -9.02 9.10 -5.68
CA PHE A 9 -7.56 8.94 -5.61
C PHE A 9 -6.88 9.83 -6.65
N SER A 10 -5.82 10.51 -6.21
CA SER A 10 -4.90 11.20 -7.10
C SER A 10 -3.46 10.86 -6.71
N SER A 11 -2.61 10.70 -7.72
CA SER A 11 -1.20 10.38 -7.49
C SER A 11 -0.45 11.59 -6.94
N LEU A 12 0.33 11.38 -5.87
CA LEU A 12 1.20 12.40 -5.29
C LEU A 12 2.65 12.22 -5.79
N TYR A 13 2.93 12.75 -6.99
CA TYR A 13 4.27 12.63 -7.61
C TYR A 13 5.26 13.70 -7.16
N GLU A 14 4.78 14.84 -6.66
CA GLU A 14 5.63 15.99 -6.36
C GLU A 14 6.77 15.67 -5.37
N PRO A 15 6.53 15.00 -4.24
CA PRO A 15 7.60 14.64 -3.32
C PRO A 15 8.61 13.68 -3.96
N VAL A 16 8.13 12.71 -4.74
CA VAL A 16 9.01 11.74 -5.42
C VAL A 16 9.99 12.48 -6.36
N ARG A 17 9.51 13.51 -7.08
CA ARG A 17 10.36 14.34 -7.94
C ARG A 17 11.35 15.19 -7.14
N GLN A 18 10.88 15.86 -6.08
CA GLN A 18 11.70 16.73 -5.24
C GLN A 18 12.83 15.97 -4.52
N PHE A 19 12.56 14.75 -4.05
CA PHE A 19 13.52 13.94 -3.32
C PHE A 19 14.27 12.92 -4.20
N GLY A 20 14.01 12.91 -5.51
CA GLY A 20 14.70 12.03 -6.46
C GLY A 20 14.42 10.54 -6.26
N GLY A 21 13.22 10.17 -5.78
CA GLY A 21 12.82 8.78 -5.55
C GLY A 21 12.24 8.53 -4.16
N GLY A 22 12.26 7.27 -3.74
CA GLY A 22 11.82 6.87 -2.39
C GLY A 22 12.86 7.16 -1.30
N ALA A 23 12.48 6.98 -0.04
CA ALA A 23 13.38 7.15 1.11
C ALA A 23 14.50 6.10 1.19
N TYR A 24 14.32 4.98 0.52
CA TYR A 24 15.33 3.94 0.32
C TYR A 24 15.35 3.51 -1.15
N PHE A 25 16.52 3.09 -1.62
CA PHE A 25 16.71 2.39 -2.88
C PHE A 25 17.01 0.92 -2.59
N LEU A 26 16.32 0.02 -3.29
CA LEU A 26 16.68 -1.40 -3.29
C LEU A 26 17.71 -1.62 -4.40
N LEU A 27 18.93 -1.99 -4.00
CA LEU A 27 20.04 -2.38 -4.87
C LEU A 27 20.26 -3.89 -4.76
N GLU A 28 21.14 -4.45 -5.60
CA GLU A 28 21.49 -5.88 -5.59
C GLU A 28 22.00 -6.34 -4.21
N ASP A 29 22.80 -5.49 -3.54
CA ASP A 29 23.39 -5.77 -2.24
C ASP A 29 22.48 -5.35 -1.05
N GLY A 30 21.27 -4.87 -1.31
CA GLY A 30 20.29 -4.51 -0.29
C GLY A 30 19.83 -3.05 -0.33
N PHE A 31 19.36 -2.54 0.81
CA PHE A 31 18.73 -1.22 0.89
C PHE A 31 19.72 -0.11 1.25
N VAL A 32 19.69 0.97 0.47
CA VAL A 32 20.49 2.19 0.72
C VAL A 32 19.56 3.36 1.00
N ARG A 33 19.83 4.12 2.08
CA ARG A 33 19.04 5.31 2.44
C ARG A 33 19.26 6.43 1.41
N ASN A 34 18.18 7.07 0.97
CA ASN A 34 18.25 8.24 0.11
C ASN A 34 18.72 9.47 0.92
N PRO A 35 19.84 10.11 0.55
CA PRO A 35 20.39 11.25 1.29
C PRO A 35 19.54 12.53 1.20
N ASN A 36 18.61 12.62 0.22
CA ASN A 36 17.75 13.79 0.05
C ASN A 36 16.71 13.94 1.18
N TYR A 37 16.48 12.89 1.97
CA TYR A 37 15.55 12.90 3.09
C TYR A 37 16.26 13.22 4.42
N CYS A 38 15.88 14.33 5.06
CA CYS A 38 16.45 14.76 6.35
C CYS A 38 16.27 13.73 7.47
N SER A 39 15.11 13.08 7.52
CA SER A 39 14.78 12.03 8.49
C SER A 39 14.10 10.87 7.78
N VAL A 40 14.55 9.65 8.07
CA VAL A 40 14.02 8.42 7.49
C VAL A 40 13.88 7.38 8.60
N PRO A 41 12.70 6.78 8.79
CA PRO A 41 12.52 5.71 9.77
C PRO A 41 13.28 4.45 9.37
N GLU A 42 13.69 3.65 10.35
CA GLU A 42 14.34 2.36 10.08
C GLU A 42 13.42 1.41 9.32
N LEU A 43 14.02 0.64 8.40
CA LEU A 43 13.32 -0.42 7.69
C LEU A 43 12.89 -1.51 8.66
N ARG A 44 11.66 -2.00 8.47
CA ARG A 44 11.10 -3.12 9.23
C ARG A 44 10.56 -4.15 8.25
N LEU A 45 10.85 -5.42 8.51
CA LEU A 45 10.20 -6.52 7.83
C LEU A 45 8.92 -6.85 8.59
N LEU A 46 7.80 -6.86 7.87
CA LEU A 46 6.50 -7.21 8.41
C LEU A 46 5.94 -8.36 7.59
N GLU A 47 5.34 -9.33 8.27
CA GLU A 47 4.51 -10.32 7.61
C GLU A 47 3.18 -9.66 7.22
N PRO A 48 2.68 -9.89 6.00
CA PRO A 48 1.39 -9.36 5.60
C PRO A 48 0.29 -9.94 6.51
N GLU A 49 -0.65 -9.08 6.90
CA GLU A 49 -1.86 -9.57 7.56
C GLU A 49 -2.66 -10.48 6.61
N ARG A 50 -3.45 -11.35 7.23
CA ARG A 50 -4.32 -12.31 6.52
C ARG A 50 -5.29 -11.57 5.61
N ALA A 51 -5.23 -11.85 4.31
CA ALA A 51 -6.13 -11.25 3.31
C ALA A 51 -7.61 -11.53 3.64
N GLU A 52 -7.88 -12.64 4.32
CA GLU A 52 -9.20 -13.03 4.80
C GLU A 52 -9.79 -12.03 5.80
N LEU A 53 -8.95 -11.28 6.54
CA LEU A 53 -9.41 -10.21 7.44
C LEU A 53 -10.05 -9.04 6.67
N PHE A 54 -9.73 -8.92 5.39
CA PHE A 54 -10.29 -7.93 4.48
C PHE A 54 -11.40 -8.51 3.58
N GLY A 55 -11.85 -9.75 3.86
CA GLY A 55 -12.83 -10.45 3.03
C GLY A 55 -12.28 -10.88 1.67
N LEU A 56 -10.96 -10.95 1.51
CA LEU A 56 -10.31 -11.35 0.27
C LEU A 56 -9.91 -12.83 0.34
N SER A 57 -10.28 -13.60 -0.67
CA SER A 57 -9.91 -15.01 -0.79
C SER A 57 -8.90 -15.22 -1.92
N LYS A 58 -7.95 -16.13 -1.70
CA LYS A 58 -6.97 -16.49 -2.73
C LYS A 58 -7.66 -17.31 -3.84
N GLY A 59 -7.38 -16.97 -5.09
CA GLY A 59 -7.84 -17.72 -6.26
C GLY A 59 -9.19 -17.28 -6.82
N GLU A 60 -9.82 -16.27 -6.21
CA GLU A 60 -10.99 -15.60 -6.77
C GLU A 60 -10.59 -14.52 -7.78
N ASP A 61 -11.46 -14.26 -8.76
CA ASP A 61 -11.24 -13.18 -9.72
C ASP A 61 -11.34 -11.83 -9.01
N MET A 62 -10.33 -11.00 -9.18
CA MET A 62 -10.27 -9.65 -8.64
C MET A 62 -11.51 -8.81 -9.05
N TYR A 63 -12.03 -8.98 -10.26
CA TYR A 63 -13.13 -8.15 -10.73
C TYR A 63 -14.49 -8.53 -10.11
N SER A 64 -14.68 -9.73 -9.57
CA SER A 64 -15.96 -10.09 -8.93
C SER A 64 -16.24 -9.24 -7.69
N LEU A 65 -15.19 -8.75 -7.02
CA LEU A 65 -15.30 -7.91 -5.82
C LEU A 65 -15.90 -6.52 -6.09
N ILE A 66 -16.06 -6.12 -7.37
CA ILE A 66 -16.77 -4.88 -7.70
C ILE A 66 -18.30 -5.03 -7.54
N GLU A 67 -18.81 -6.27 -7.48
CA GLU A 67 -20.23 -6.54 -7.26
C GLU A 67 -20.67 -6.17 -5.84
N ASP A 68 -19.75 -6.23 -4.87
CA ASP A 68 -19.94 -5.73 -3.51
C ASP A 68 -18.78 -4.82 -3.07
N LEU A 69 -18.94 -3.51 -3.31
CA LEU A 69 -17.96 -2.50 -2.92
C LEU A 69 -17.75 -2.38 -1.41
N GLN A 70 -18.61 -2.97 -0.56
CA GLN A 70 -18.37 -2.97 0.89
C GLN A 70 -17.11 -3.76 1.27
N VAL A 71 -16.78 -4.82 0.51
CA VAL A 71 -15.54 -5.58 0.71
C VAL A 71 -14.31 -4.71 0.46
N LEU A 72 -14.40 -3.76 -0.48
CA LEU A 72 -13.31 -2.84 -0.85
C LEU A 72 -13.29 -1.55 -0.02
N ARG A 73 -14.16 -1.40 0.99
CA ARG A 73 -14.28 -0.16 1.79
C ARG A 73 -12.99 0.24 2.50
N PHE A 74 -12.16 -0.74 2.87
CA PHE A 74 -10.87 -0.49 3.53
C PHE A 74 -9.89 0.33 2.67
N LEU A 75 -10.08 0.38 1.35
CA LEU A 75 -9.27 1.21 0.45
C LEU A 75 -9.49 2.71 0.67
N LYS A 76 -10.66 3.10 1.19
CA LYS A 76 -11.00 4.50 1.55
C LYS A 76 -10.93 4.74 3.05
N GLU A 77 -11.30 3.75 3.85
CA GLU A 77 -11.42 3.85 5.31
C GLU A 77 -10.63 2.71 6.00
N PRO A 78 -9.28 2.71 5.93
CA PRO A 78 -8.47 1.59 6.41
C PRO A 78 -8.73 1.27 7.89
N GLN A 79 -8.98 2.29 8.71
CA GLN A 79 -9.28 2.16 10.14
C GLN A 79 -10.52 1.31 10.46
N ILE A 80 -11.45 1.12 9.52
CA ILE A 80 -12.70 0.38 9.79
C ILE A 80 -12.42 -1.10 10.03
N ASN A 81 -11.42 -1.67 9.36
CA ASN A 81 -11.08 -3.08 9.54
C ASN A 81 -10.07 -3.32 10.68
N PHE A 82 -9.33 -2.29 11.11
CA PHE A 82 -8.37 -2.38 12.22
C PHE A 82 -9.00 -2.28 13.62
N ARG A 83 -10.31 -2.03 13.76
CA ARG A 83 -10.99 -1.85 15.07
C ARG A 83 -11.42 -3.14 15.77
N ARG A 84 -10.84 -4.31 15.42
CA ARG A 84 -11.17 -5.60 16.07
C ARG A 84 -10.10 -6.15 17.03
N PHE A 85 -9.14 -5.33 17.46
CA PHE A 85 -8.17 -5.68 18.52
C PHE A 85 -8.18 -4.64 19.63
#